data_AF-A0A1Q3LXR3-F1
#
_entry.id   AF-A0A1Q3LXR3-F1
#
_cell.length_a   1.000
_cell.length_b   1.000
_cell.length_c   1.000
_cell.angle_alpha   90.00
_cell.angle_beta   90.00
_cell.angle_gamma   90.00
#
_symmetry.space_group_name_H-M   'P 1'
#
loop_
_entity.id
_entity.type
_entity.pdbx_description
1 polymer ?
#
loop_
_entity_poly.entity_id
_entity_poly.type
_entity_poly.pdbx_seq_one_letter_code
_entity_poly.pdbx_strand_id
1 'polypeptide(L)'
;MPGKTEKPPQAEQKPRLLSGGNPQIAKGYGEEPVQAYIAAMPGWKSELGRRLDALVTRAVPGVAKAVKWNSPFYGIEGEGWFLSYHCFEKYIKVAFFRGA
;
A
#
# COMPACT_ATOMS: atom_id res chain seq x y z
N MET A 1 23.99 5.59 37.12
CA MET A 1 23.71 4.94 35.82
C MET A 1 22.26 5.30 35.47
N PRO A 2 21.97 6.22 34.53
CA PRO A 2 20.59 6.47 34.14
C PRO A 2 20.08 5.26 33.34
N GLY A 3 19.00 4.64 33.85
CA GLY A 3 18.37 3.46 33.26
C GLY A 3 17.77 3.78 31.90
N LYS A 4 17.98 2.87 30.94
CA LYS A 4 17.27 2.90 29.66
C LYS A 4 15.79 2.68 29.93
N THR A 5 14.97 3.68 29.65
CA THR A 5 13.51 3.52 29.57
C THR A 5 13.18 2.64 28.38
N GLU A 6 12.68 1.44 28.65
CA GLU A 6 12.13 0.55 27.63
C GLU A 6 10.84 1.16 27.07
N LYS A 7 10.75 1.19 25.73
CA LYS A 7 9.60 1.73 25.00
C LYS A 7 8.41 0.77 25.20
N PRO A 8 7.23 1.27 25.61
CA PRO A 8 6.08 0.41 25.83
C PRO A 8 5.68 -0.33 24.54
N PRO A 9 5.11 -1.55 24.65
CA PRO A 9 4.72 -2.34 23.49
C PRO A 9 3.75 -1.54 22.64
N GLN A 10 4.11 -1.36 21.38
CA GLN A 10 3.34 -0.56 20.44
C GLN A 10 2.06 -1.33 20.13
N ALA A 11 0.98 -0.98 20.84
CA ALA A 11 -0.35 -1.45 20.52
C ALA A 11 -0.58 -1.33 19.01
N GLU A 12 -1.25 -2.32 18.40
CA GLU A 12 -1.64 -2.34 16.99
C GLU A 12 -2.53 -1.13 16.65
N GLN A 13 -1.89 0.03 16.52
CA GLN A 13 -2.57 1.27 16.18
C GLN A 13 -2.90 1.18 14.71
N LYS A 14 -4.21 1.22 14.41
CA LYS A 14 -4.71 1.32 13.04
C LYS A 14 -3.93 2.43 12.32
N PRO A 15 -3.40 2.17 11.10
CA PRO A 15 -2.62 3.16 10.38
C PRO A 15 -3.36 4.48 10.27
N ARG A 16 -2.63 5.59 10.51
CA ARG A 16 -3.17 6.94 10.36
C ARG A 16 -3.65 7.14 8.93
N LEU A 17 -4.79 7.79 8.74
CA LEU A 17 -5.24 8.21 7.42
C LEU A 17 -4.78 9.66 7.16
N LEU A 18 -4.20 9.89 5.99
CA LEU A 18 -3.87 11.23 5.50
C LEU A 18 -5.13 11.91 4.93
N SER A 19 -5.00 13.19 4.56
CA SER A 19 -6.05 13.94 3.86
C SER A 19 -6.56 13.14 2.65
N GLY A 20 -7.90 13.06 2.51
CA GLY A 20 -8.53 12.23 1.48
C GLY A 20 -8.65 10.75 1.84
N GLY A 21 -8.28 10.32 3.05
CA GLY A 21 -8.46 8.95 3.52
C GLY A 21 -7.40 7.96 3.04
N ASN A 22 -6.23 8.47 2.60
CA ASN A 22 -5.11 7.63 2.17
C ASN A 22 -4.38 6.99 3.36
N PRO A 23 -4.29 5.65 3.46
CA PRO A 23 -3.53 4.99 4.52
C PRO A 23 -2.07 5.43 4.57
N GLN A 24 -1.58 5.83 5.74
CA GLN A 24 -0.17 6.13 5.96
C GLN A 24 0.60 4.84 6.28
N ILE A 25 1.34 4.33 5.30
CA ILE A 25 2.14 3.11 5.42
C ILE A 25 3.59 3.44 5.06
N ALA A 26 4.52 2.98 5.89
CA ALA A 26 5.94 3.18 5.66
C ALA A 26 6.37 2.56 4.32
N LYS A 27 7.42 3.11 3.72
CA LYS A 27 8.02 2.54 2.52
C LYS A 27 8.43 1.10 2.82
N GLY A 28 8.03 0.16 1.96
CA GLY A 28 8.37 -1.24 2.08
C GLY A 28 8.26 -1.94 0.72
N TYR A 29 8.93 -3.08 0.59
CA TYR A 29 8.89 -3.92 -0.60
C TYR A 29 8.26 -5.28 -0.25
N GLY A 30 7.64 -5.92 -1.24
CA GLY A 30 6.97 -7.20 -1.08
C GLY A 30 5.49 -7.08 -0.72
N GLU A 31 4.92 -8.22 -0.37
CA GLU A 31 3.48 -8.43 -0.15
C GLU A 31 2.97 -7.69 1.09
N GLU A 32 3.68 -7.85 2.21
CA GLU A 32 3.27 -7.36 3.53
C GLU A 32 2.91 -5.86 3.56
N PRO A 33 3.74 -4.92 3.07
CA PRO A 33 3.38 -3.50 3.10
C PRO A 33 2.17 -3.17 2.22
N VAL A 34 1.97 -3.89 1.11
CA VAL A 34 0.80 -3.70 0.24
C VAL A 34 -0.47 -4.23 0.91
N GLN A 35 -0.42 -5.40 1.55
CA GLN A 35 -1.56 -5.94 2.30
C GLN A 35 -1.90 -5.07 3.51
N ALA A 36 -0.91 -4.55 4.23
CA ALA A 36 -1.11 -3.58 5.30
C ALA A 36 -1.80 -2.31 4.80
N TYR A 37 -1.41 -1.80 3.63
CA TYR A 37 -2.09 -0.68 2.99
C TYR A 37 -3.54 -1.03 2.66
N ILE A 38 -3.81 -2.18 2.03
CA ILE A 38 -5.16 -2.62 1.64
C ILE A 38 -6.06 -2.80 2.86
N ALA A 39 -5.55 -3.40 3.94
CA ALA A 39 -6.28 -3.57 5.19
C ALA A 39 -6.66 -2.23 5.83
N ALA A 40 -5.83 -1.21 5.66
CA ALA A 40 -6.06 0.12 6.21
C ALA A 40 -6.91 1.03 5.31
N MET A 41 -7.21 0.64 4.07
CA MET A 41 -8.07 1.43 3.17
C MET A 41 -9.50 1.57 3.77
N PRO A 42 -10.08 2.77 3.80
CA PRO A 42 -11.33 2.99 4.50
C PRO A 42 -12.57 2.47 3.74
N GLY A 43 -13.45 1.78 4.46
CA GLY A 43 -14.77 1.34 3.96
C GLY A 43 -14.68 0.44 2.73
N TRP A 44 -15.48 0.74 1.71
CA TRP A 44 -15.55 -0.02 0.45
C TRP A 44 -14.21 -0.09 -0.29
N LYS A 45 -13.28 0.83 -0.01
CA LYS A 45 -11.98 0.90 -0.69
C LYS A 45 -11.10 -0.30 -0.38
N SER A 46 -11.17 -0.89 0.82
CA SER A 46 -10.39 -2.08 1.18
C SER A 46 -10.76 -3.28 0.32
N GLU A 47 -12.06 -3.48 0.07
CA GLU A 47 -12.54 -4.54 -0.81
C GLU A 47 -12.09 -4.32 -2.25
N LEU A 48 -12.18 -3.08 -2.76
CA LEU A 48 -11.67 -2.77 -4.10
C LEU A 48 -10.15 -2.94 -4.18
N GLY A 49 -9.41 -2.59 -3.12
CA GLY A 49 -7.97 -2.80 -3.01
C GLY A 49 -7.58 -4.27 -3.12
N ARG A 50 -8.26 -5.15 -2.38
CA ARG A 50 -8.09 -6.62 -2.50
C ARG A 50 -8.35 -7.10 -3.92
N ARG A 51 -9.43 -6.60 -4.54
CA ARG A 51 -9.81 -6.98 -5.90
C ARG A 51 -8.77 -6.54 -6.93
N LEU A 52 -8.24 -5.32 -6.81
CA LEU A 52 -7.15 -4.82 -7.66
C LEU A 52 -5.89 -5.66 -7.50
N ASP A 53 -5.47 -5.93 -6.26
CA ASP A 53 -4.28 -6.74 -5.98
C ASP A 53 -4.39 -8.16 -6.56
N ALA A 54 -5.56 -8.80 -6.39
CA ALA A 54 -5.83 -10.13 -6.96
C ALA A 54 -5.83 -10.11 -8.50
N LEU A 55 -6.38 -9.07 -9.13
CA LEU A 55 -6.38 -8.92 -10.58
C LEU A 55 -4.95 -8.77 -11.12
N VAL A 56 -4.15 -7.92 -10.51
CA VAL A 56 -2.76 -7.67 -10.92
C VAL A 56 -1.91 -8.91 -10.72
N THR A 57 -1.99 -9.54 -9.55
CA THR A 57 -1.23 -10.77 -9.24
C THR A 57 -1.58 -11.92 -10.18
N ARG A 58 -2.86 -12.04 -10.57
CA ARG A 58 -3.27 -13.06 -11.56
C ARG A 58 -2.80 -12.73 -12.97
N ALA A 59 -2.84 -11.46 -13.37
CA ALA A 59 -2.44 -11.04 -14.71
C ALA A 59 -0.92 -11.07 -14.91
N VAL A 60 -0.14 -10.82 -13.86
CA VAL A 60 1.32 -10.81 -13.87
C VAL A 60 1.83 -11.69 -12.73
N PRO A 61 1.99 -13.02 -12.96
CA PRO A 61 2.58 -13.91 -11.96
C PRO A 61 4.00 -13.44 -11.59
N GLY A 62 4.30 -13.37 -10.29
CA GLY A 62 5.59 -12.88 -9.79
C GLY A 62 5.75 -11.35 -9.82
N VAL A 63 4.65 -10.60 -9.96
CA VAL A 63 4.66 -9.13 -9.91
C VAL A 63 5.42 -8.60 -8.68
N ALA A 64 6.34 -7.67 -8.90
CA ALA A 64 7.03 -6.96 -7.84
C ALA A 64 6.05 -5.97 -7.18
N LYS A 65 5.96 -6.00 -5.85
CA LYS A 65 5.08 -5.14 -5.06
C LYS A 65 5.88 -4.22 -4.14
N ALA A 66 5.39 -3.01 -3.91
CA ALA A 66 5.97 -2.09 -2.94
C ALA A 66 4.96 -1.04 -2.48
N VAL A 67 5.20 -0.46 -1.31
CA VAL A 67 4.66 0.86 -0.94
C VAL A 67 5.77 1.89 -1.10
N LYS A 68 5.55 2.88 -1.95
CA LYS A 68 6.49 3.99 -2.20
C LYS A 68 5.71 5.29 -2.26
N TRP A 69 6.27 6.37 -1.71
CA TRP A 69 5.58 7.67 -1.65
C TRP A 69 4.12 7.55 -1.14
N ASN A 70 3.94 6.70 -0.13
CA ASN A 70 2.65 6.40 0.51
C ASN A 70 1.54 5.91 -0.44
N SER A 71 1.92 5.15 -1.46
CA SER A 71 1.02 4.52 -2.43
C SER A 71 1.53 3.12 -2.79
N PRO A 72 0.66 2.13 -3.07
CA PRO A 72 1.08 0.85 -3.62
C PRO A 72 1.60 0.98 -5.05
N PHE A 73 2.60 0.19 -5.38
CA PHE A 73 3.24 0.10 -6.68
C PHE A 73 3.37 -1.36 -7.08
N TYR A 74 3.12 -1.64 -8.36
CA TYR A 74 3.27 -2.95 -8.99
C TYR A 74 4.16 -2.82 -10.22
N GLY A 75 5.04 -3.80 -10.41
CA GLY A 75 6.11 -3.74 -11.40
C GLY A 75 6.63 -5.11 -11.80
N ILE A 76 7.58 -5.09 -12.74
CA ILE A 76 8.39 -6.25 -13.11
C ILE A 76 9.82 -5.94 -12.67
N GLU A 77 10.45 -6.89 -11.98
CA GLU A 77 11.84 -6.72 -11.54
C GLU A 77 12.75 -6.46 -12.74
N GLY A 78 13.63 -5.46 -12.65
CA GLY A 78 14.49 -5.04 -13.77
C GLY A 78 13.82 -4.15 -14.84
N GLU A 79 12.49 -4.19 -14.99
CA GLU A 79 11.76 -3.42 -16.01
C GLU A 79 11.02 -2.19 -15.44
N GLY A 80 10.86 -2.15 -14.11
CA GLY A 80 10.31 -1.01 -13.39
C GLY A 80 8.84 -1.16 -13.03
N TRP A 81 8.24 -0.04 -12.60
CA TRP A 81 6.86 0.01 -12.11
C TRP A 81 5.90 0.36 -13.24
N PHE A 82 4.78 -0.36 -13.35
CA PHE A 82 3.77 -0.12 -14.38
C PHE A 82 2.44 0.39 -13.80
N LEU A 83 2.12 0.09 -12.54
CA LEU A 83 0.86 0.47 -11.90
C LEU A 83 1.09 1.05 -10.50
N SER A 84 0.30 2.05 -10.13
CA SER A 84 0.13 2.49 -8.74
C SER A 84 -1.31 2.91 -8.48
N TYR A 85 -1.74 2.90 -7.22
CA TYR A 85 -3.00 3.52 -6.86
C TYR A 85 -2.93 4.32 -5.56
N HIS A 86 -3.88 5.25 -5.41
CA HIS A 86 -3.96 6.16 -4.27
C HIS A 86 -5.41 6.40 -3.87
N CYS A 87 -5.72 6.35 -2.58
CA CYS A 87 -7.07 6.66 -2.10
C CYS A 87 -7.30 8.16 -2.01
N PHE A 88 -8.38 8.62 -2.63
CA PHE A 88 -9.00 9.92 -2.40
C PHE A 88 -10.34 9.72 -1.69
N GLU A 89 -10.94 10.78 -1.17
CA GLU A 89 -12.13 10.67 -0.34
C GLU A 89 -13.27 9.93 -1.06
N LYS A 90 -13.48 10.27 -2.34
CA LYS A 90 -14.59 9.75 -3.16
C LYS A 90 -14.19 8.68 -4.17
N TYR A 91 -12.90 8.50 -4.46
CA TYR A 91 -12.44 7.59 -5.51
C TYR A 91 -11.06 7.00 -5.19
N ILE A 92 -10.67 5.97 -5.93
CA ILE A 92 -9.29 5.46 -5.94
C ILE A 92 -8.69 5.87 -7.29
N LYS A 93 -7.59 6.65 -7.26
CA LYS A 93 -6.84 6.97 -8.48
C LYS A 93 -5.99 5.77 -8.83
N VAL A 94 -6.19 5.20 -10.01
CA VAL A 94 -5.32 4.15 -10.57
C VAL A 94 -4.48 4.80 -11.66
N ALA A 95 -3.16 4.67 -11.56
CA ALA A 95 -2.19 5.28 -12.47
C ALA A 95 -1.35 4.20 -13.17
N PHE A 96 -1.31 4.27 -14.50
CA PHE A 96 -0.43 3.45 -15.33
C PHE A 96 0.73 4.32 -15.84
N PHE A 97 1.98 3.89 -15.60
CA PHE A 97 3.15 4.75 -15.82
C PHE A 97 3.70 4.73 -17.25
N ARG A 98 3.34 3.73 -18.06
CA ARG A 98 3.81 3.58 -19.45
C ARG A 98 2.66 3.40 -20.44
N GLY A 99 1.61 4.20 -20.26
CA GLY A 99 0.49 4.33 -21.20
C GLY A 99 -0.49 3.16 -21.19
N ALA A 100 -1.67 3.42 -21.77
CA ALA A 100 -2.69 2.43 -22.12
C ALA A 100 -2.56 2.10 -23.61
#